data_AF-A0A9R1W145-F1
#
_entry.id   AF-A0A9R1W145-F1
#
_cell.length_a   1.000
_cell.length_b   1.000
_cell.length_c   1.000
_cell.angle_alpha   90.00
_cell.angle_beta   90.00
_cell.angle_gamma   90.00
#
_symmetry.space_group_name_H-M   'P 1'
#
loop_
_entity.id
_entity.type
_entity.pdbx_description
1 polymer ?
#
loop_
_entity_poly.entity_id
_entity_poly.type
_entity_poly.pdbx_seq_one_letter_code
_entity_poly.pdbx_strand_id
1 'polypeptide(L)'
;MRVNHLHNTDYNSQEAQTRLHFSTSNIKMLAFLCLILQLSNTIAYASTGKHIIILAGQSNMSGRGGVQNNTWDGVVPLQSKPNPSIFRLTGNLSWIEARDPLHKDIDVNATCGIGPGMAFANRVLERNRSLGLLGLVPCAIGGPRGTKISEWGRGRFLYRQLLRRTTVARSGGGLIGGILWFQGESDTVSELDARMYGRRLINLFNNLRADLGSPLLPIVHKTNLVDKEDINLSVQLGVQTSQATRELLGIGSLKARLETSFKRA
;
A
#
# COMPACT_ATOMS: atom_id res chain seq x y z
N MET A 1 -5.52 -82.70 45.63
CA MET A 1 -6.34 -83.37 44.60
C MET A 1 -7.59 -82.52 44.33
N ARG A 2 -7.85 -82.23 43.04
CA ARG A 2 -9.13 -81.85 42.36
C ARG A 2 -10.02 -80.73 42.97
N VAL A 3 -10.16 -79.55 42.35
CA VAL A 3 -10.94 -79.11 41.14
C VAL A 3 -12.31 -78.50 41.51
N ASN A 4 -12.46 -77.20 41.19
CA ASN A 4 -13.61 -76.36 40.72
C ASN A 4 -15.00 -76.50 41.39
N HIS A 5 -15.92 -75.53 41.45
CA HIS A 5 -16.24 -74.26 40.76
C HIS A 5 -17.44 -73.68 41.59
N LEU A 6 -17.67 -72.39 41.87
CA LEU A 6 -18.18 -71.28 41.04
C LEU A 6 -18.77 -70.23 42.04
N HIS A 7 -18.66 -68.93 41.75
CA HIS A 7 -19.79 -68.03 41.41
C HIS A 7 -19.67 -66.58 41.93
N ASN A 8 -19.97 -65.64 41.02
CA ASN A 8 -20.47 -64.26 41.18
C ASN A 8 -19.62 -63.19 41.87
N THR A 9 -19.66 -61.90 41.51
CA THR A 9 -19.99 -61.06 40.32
C THR A 9 -19.77 -59.62 40.80
N ASP A 10 -19.54 -58.71 39.86
CA ASP A 10 -19.87 -57.28 39.93
C ASP A 10 -19.29 -56.44 41.08
N TYR A 11 -18.16 -55.79 40.79
CA TYR A 11 -17.84 -54.49 41.39
C TYR A 11 -17.44 -53.49 40.30
N ASN A 12 -18.36 -52.55 40.07
CA ASN A 12 -18.15 -51.15 39.69
C ASN A 12 -17.27 -50.84 38.47
N SER A 13 -17.76 -50.54 37.26
CA SER A 13 -18.88 -49.67 36.83
C SER A 13 -18.79 -48.18 37.20
N GLN A 14 -17.58 -47.59 37.27
CA GLN A 14 -17.49 -46.12 37.45
C GLN A 14 -16.27 -45.37 36.88
N GLU A 15 -15.37 -45.99 36.10
CA GLU A 15 -14.16 -45.29 35.58
C GLU A 15 -14.10 -45.07 34.05
N ALA A 16 -15.16 -45.33 33.30
CA ALA A 16 -15.10 -45.27 31.83
C ALA A 16 -16.14 -44.35 31.17
N GLN A 17 -16.49 -43.21 31.78
CA GLN A 17 -17.39 -42.23 31.15
C GLN A 17 -16.88 -40.80 31.26
N THR A 18 -15.85 -40.44 30.49
CA THR A 18 -15.71 -39.06 29.98
C THR A 18 -14.92 -39.02 28.67
N ARG A 19 -15.33 -39.78 27.65
CA ARG A 19 -14.97 -39.43 26.27
C ARG A 19 -16.05 -38.50 25.73
N LEU A 20 -15.73 -37.21 25.66
CA LEU A 20 -16.49 -36.20 24.94
C LEU A 20 -16.63 -36.65 23.48
N HIS A 21 -17.71 -37.36 23.16
CA HIS A 21 -18.11 -37.68 21.79
C HIS A 21 -18.61 -36.39 21.13
N PHE A 22 -17.69 -35.61 20.57
CA PHE A 22 -18.04 -34.56 19.63
C PHE A 22 -18.56 -35.22 18.36
N SER A 23 -19.89 -35.23 18.18
CA SER A 23 -20.52 -35.66 16.94
C SER A 23 -19.97 -34.84 15.78
N THR A 24 -19.78 -35.47 14.62
CA THR A 24 -19.35 -34.78 13.38
C THR A 24 -20.30 -33.64 13.01
N SER A 25 -21.56 -33.72 13.45
CA SER A 25 -22.55 -32.64 13.35
C SER A 25 -22.14 -31.40 14.16
N ASN A 26 -21.62 -31.58 15.37
CA ASN A 26 -21.17 -30.49 16.25
C ASN A 26 -19.94 -29.78 15.68
N ILE A 27 -19.03 -30.52 15.04
CA ILE A 27 -17.83 -29.94 14.38
C ILE A 27 -18.24 -29.13 13.15
N LYS A 28 -19.18 -29.62 12.34
CA LYS A 28 -19.71 -28.89 11.18
C LYS A 28 -20.48 -27.64 11.59
N MET A 29 -21.27 -27.72 12.65
CA MET A 29 -22.00 -26.58 13.22
C MET A 29 -21.04 -25.52 13.78
N LEU A 30 -19.98 -25.93 14.47
CA LEU A 30 -18.97 -25.01 14.99
C LEU A 30 -18.17 -24.37 13.84
N ALA A 31 -17.81 -25.13 12.81
CA ALA A 31 -17.15 -24.59 11.62
C ALA A 31 -18.04 -23.60 10.85
N PHE A 32 -19.34 -23.89 10.75
CA PHE A 32 -20.32 -23.00 10.13
C PHE A 32 -20.55 -21.73 10.96
N LEU A 33 -20.61 -21.83 12.29
CA LEU A 33 -20.68 -20.69 13.18
C LEU A 33 -19.39 -19.85 13.11
N CYS A 34 -18.22 -20.46 13.06
CA CYS A 34 -16.94 -19.77 12.82
C CYS A 34 -16.93 -19.09 11.45
N LEU A 35 -17.47 -19.71 10.40
CA LEU A 35 -17.58 -19.11 9.08
C LEU A 35 -18.56 -17.93 9.09
N ILE A 36 -19.69 -18.04 9.77
CA ILE A 36 -20.64 -16.94 9.97
C ILE A 36 -20.00 -15.80 10.77
N LEU A 37 -19.22 -16.09 11.82
CA LEU A 37 -18.48 -15.10 12.59
C LEU A 37 -17.36 -14.44 11.77
N GLN A 38 -16.69 -15.19 10.89
CA GLN A 38 -15.71 -14.66 9.94
C GLN A 38 -16.37 -13.77 8.88
N LEU A 39 -17.54 -14.17 8.37
CA LEU A 39 -18.33 -13.43 7.38
C LEU A 39 -18.97 -12.17 7.97
N SER A 40 -19.46 -12.23 9.20
CA SER A 40 -20.05 -11.06 9.90
C SER A 40 -18.98 -10.04 10.30
N ASN A 41 -17.76 -10.48 10.64
CA ASN A 41 -16.62 -9.57 10.75
C ASN A 41 -16.24 -8.91 9.41
N THR A 42 -16.47 -9.57 8.27
CA THR A 42 -16.23 -8.95 6.95
C THR A 42 -17.33 -7.96 6.56
N ILE A 43 -18.59 -8.22 6.93
CA ILE A 43 -19.72 -7.33 6.65
C ILE A 43 -19.77 -6.12 7.62
N ALA A 44 -19.36 -6.30 8.88
CA ALA A 44 -19.18 -5.20 9.83
C ALA A 44 -17.97 -4.30 9.49
N TYR A 45 -17.07 -4.78 8.63
CA TYR A 45 -16.00 -4.00 7.99
C TYR A 45 -16.45 -3.34 6.66
N ALA A 46 -17.75 -3.05 6.50
CA ALA A 46 -18.20 -1.97 5.63
C ALA A 46 -17.66 -0.63 6.20
N SER A 47 -16.35 -0.45 6.07
CA SER A 47 -15.55 0.60 6.67
C SER A 47 -15.99 1.94 6.09
N THR A 48 -16.64 2.74 6.93
CA THR A 48 -16.72 4.20 6.79
C THR A 48 -15.33 4.88 6.94
N GLY A 49 -14.27 4.09 7.16
CA GLY A 49 -12.88 4.51 7.24
C GLY A 49 -12.27 4.86 5.87
N LYS A 50 -11.23 5.70 5.90
CA LYS A 50 -10.56 6.23 4.70
C LYS A 50 -9.77 5.15 3.99
N HIS A 51 -9.80 5.13 2.66
CA HIS A 51 -8.84 4.39 1.87
C HIS A 51 -7.53 5.18 1.75
N ILE A 52 -6.44 4.60 2.23
CA ILE A 52 -5.15 5.27 2.36
C ILE A 52 -4.23 4.92 1.18
N ILE A 53 -3.67 5.94 0.55
CA ILE A 53 -2.65 5.82 -0.49
C ILE A 53 -1.37 6.49 -0.01
N ILE A 54 -0.29 5.73 0.04
CA ILE A 54 1.04 6.21 0.44
C ILE A 54 1.74 6.77 -0.80
N LEU A 55 2.26 7.99 -0.73
CA LEU A 55 2.98 8.64 -1.82
C LEU A 55 4.46 8.70 -1.45
N ALA A 56 5.31 7.87 -2.08
CA ALA A 56 6.70 7.72 -1.69
C ALA A 56 7.65 7.75 -2.91
N GLY A 57 8.92 8.08 -2.65
CA GLY A 57 9.95 8.25 -3.66
C GLY A 57 10.67 9.59 -3.55
N GLN A 58 11.05 10.20 -4.67
CA GLN A 58 11.86 11.42 -4.71
C GLN A 58 11.10 12.64 -5.27
N SER A 59 11.84 13.64 -5.77
CA SER A 59 11.35 14.93 -6.27
C SER A 59 10.14 14.85 -7.21
N ASN A 60 10.11 13.87 -8.13
CA ASN A 60 8.99 13.70 -9.06
C ASN A 60 7.71 13.18 -8.38
N MET A 61 7.81 12.45 -7.27
CA MET A 61 6.66 12.13 -6.41
C MET A 61 6.27 13.32 -5.53
N SER A 62 7.24 13.96 -4.89
CA SER A 62 6.97 15.07 -3.98
C SER A 62 6.36 16.28 -4.71
N GLY A 63 6.72 16.45 -5.97
CA GLY A 63 6.18 17.44 -6.89
C GLY A 63 7.16 18.58 -7.16
N ARG A 64 7.37 18.87 -8.44
CA ARG A 64 8.17 20.00 -8.95
C ARG A 64 7.49 20.73 -10.12
N GLY A 65 6.29 20.32 -10.52
CA GLY A 65 5.56 20.98 -11.60
C GLY A 65 5.23 22.42 -11.24
N GLY A 66 5.52 23.36 -12.15
CA GLY A 66 5.33 24.80 -11.95
C GLY A 66 6.39 25.46 -11.06
N VAL A 67 7.44 24.75 -10.63
CA VAL A 67 8.52 25.35 -9.83
C VAL A 67 9.58 25.95 -10.76
N GLN A 68 9.83 27.25 -10.65
CA GLN A 68 10.89 27.98 -11.34
C GLN A 68 11.60 28.89 -10.33
N ASN A 69 12.94 28.94 -10.36
CA ASN A 69 13.74 29.76 -9.42
C ASN A 69 13.32 29.57 -7.94
N ASN A 70 13.17 28.32 -7.51
CA ASN A 70 12.73 27.94 -6.16
C ASN A 70 11.35 28.50 -5.74
N THR A 71 10.52 28.90 -6.69
CA THR A 71 9.16 29.42 -6.44
C THR A 71 8.17 28.62 -7.27
N TRP A 72 7.07 28.18 -6.64
CA TRP A 72 5.97 27.53 -7.35
C TRP A 72 5.03 28.61 -7.92
N ASP A 73 4.64 28.47 -9.18
CA ASP A 73 3.77 29.39 -9.91
C ASP A 73 2.31 29.45 -9.40
N GLY A 74 1.92 28.53 -8.52
CA GLY A 74 0.57 28.43 -7.98
C GLY A 74 -0.47 27.86 -8.95
N VAL A 75 -0.05 27.40 -10.13
CA VAL A 75 -0.95 26.88 -11.16
C VAL A 75 -1.34 25.44 -10.81
N VAL A 76 -2.64 25.21 -10.61
CA VAL A 76 -3.22 23.89 -10.35
C VAL A 76 -4.00 23.40 -11.58
N PRO A 77 -3.55 22.34 -12.26
CA PRO A 77 -4.27 21.75 -13.39
C PRO A 77 -5.65 21.23 -13.01
N LEU A 78 -6.57 21.12 -13.98
CA LEU A 78 -7.95 20.66 -13.78
C LEU A 78 -8.03 19.31 -13.07
N GLN A 79 -7.18 18.36 -13.46
CA GLN A 79 -7.12 17.02 -12.87
C GLN A 79 -6.65 17.00 -11.41
N SER A 80 -5.95 18.05 -10.96
CA SER A 80 -5.41 18.17 -9.60
C SER A 80 -6.24 19.08 -8.71
N LYS A 81 -7.46 19.48 -9.13
CA LYS A 81 -8.33 20.31 -8.31
C LYS A 81 -8.65 19.64 -6.97
N PRO A 82 -8.74 20.42 -5.87
CA PRO A 82 -9.18 19.93 -4.57
C PRO A 82 -10.55 19.27 -4.64
N ASN A 83 -10.77 18.28 -3.77
CA ASN A 83 -12.00 17.51 -3.67
C ASN A 83 -12.30 17.23 -2.19
N PRO A 84 -13.50 17.54 -1.68
CA PRO A 84 -13.86 17.32 -0.27
C PRO A 84 -13.72 15.89 0.23
N SER A 85 -13.70 14.90 -0.68
CA SER A 85 -13.49 13.49 -0.34
C SER A 85 -12.02 13.05 -0.32
N ILE A 86 -11.07 13.95 -0.60
CA ILE A 86 -9.64 13.66 -0.62
C ILE A 86 -8.94 14.44 0.49
N PHE A 87 -8.31 13.72 1.40
CA PHE A 87 -7.58 14.27 2.54
C PHE A 87 -6.09 13.99 2.42
N ARG A 88 -5.27 14.79 3.11
CA ARG A 88 -3.82 14.63 3.19
C ARG A 88 -3.38 14.62 4.64
N LEU A 89 -2.49 13.70 4.99
CA LEU A 89 -1.80 13.70 6.28
C LEU A 89 -0.65 14.70 6.24
N THR A 90 -0.74 15.76 7.02
CA THR A 90 0.27 16.82 7.13
C THR A 90 1.56 16.35 7.80
N GLY A 91 2.59 17.20 7.81
CA GLY A 91 3.84 16.97 8.54
C GLY A 91 3.64 16.85 10.06
N ASN A 92 2.65 17.56 10.61
CA ASN A 92 2.25 17.46 12.02
C ASN A 92 1.22 16.34 12.30
N LEU A 93 1.01 15.42 11.35
CA LEU A 93 0.15 14.22 11.49
C LEU A 93 -1.34 14.51 11.67
N SER A 94 -1.83 15.62 11.12
CA SER A 94 -3.25 15.96 11.08
C SER A 94 -3.82 15.72 9.68
N TRP A 95 -5.09 15.35 9.60
CA TRP A 95 -5.81 15.25 8.34
C TRP A 95 -6.39 16.60 7.95
N ILE A 96 -6.11 17.06 6.73
CA ILE A 96 -6.72 18.25 6.12
C ILE A 96 -7.22 17.91 4.72
N GLU A 97 -8.08 18.73 4.13
CA GLU A 97 -8.42 18.62 2.71
C GLU A 97 -7.14 18.67 1.86
N ALA A 98 -7.00 17.74 0.92
CA ALA A 98 -5.81 17.63 0.10
C ALA A 98 -5.75 18.74 -0.95
N ARG A 99 -4.62 19.45 -0.98
CA ARG A 99 -4.30 20.50 -1.96
C ARG A 99 -2.82 20.38 -2.30
N ASP A 100 -2.49 20.53 -3.58
CA ASP A 100 -1.08 20.67 -3.98
C ASP A 100 -0.50 22.00 -3.45
N PRO A 101 0.81 22.05 -3.14
CA PRO A 101 1.79 20.95 -3.20
C PRO A 101 1.63 19.99 -2.02
N LEU A 102 1.42 18.69 -2.29
CA LEU A 102 1.14 17.68 -1.26
C LEU A 102 2.30 17.43 -0.29
N HIS A 103 3.54 17.74 -0.68
CA HIS A 103 4.74 17.46 0.13
C HIS A 103 5.36 18.71 0.76
N LYS A 104 4.69 19.87 0.72
CA LYS A 104 5.25 21.16 1.17
C LYS A 104 5.80 21.17 2.62
N ASP A 105 5.21 20.38 3.50
CA ASP A 105 5.59 20.22 4.92
C ASP A 105 6.25 18.86 5.19
N ILE A 106 6.64 18.14 4.14
CA ILE A 106 7.29 16.82 4.19
C ILE A 106 8.68 16.91 3.58
N ASP A 107 8.79 17.35 2.33
CA ASP A 107 10.05 17.56 1.60
C ASP A 107 10.56 18.99 1.82
N VAL A 108 10.74 19.36 3.09
CA VAL A 108 10.96 20.74 3.56
C VAL A 108 12.24 21.40 3.07
N ASN A 109 13.19 20.62 2.54
CA ASN A 109 14.46 21.11 2.02
C ASN A 109 14.41 21.45 0.52
N ALA A 110 13.22 21.48 -0.09
CA ALA A 110 13.02 21.84 -1.47
C ALA A 110 11.65 22.51 -1.69
N THR A 111 11.58 23.46 -2.64
CA THR A 111 10.30 24.01 -3.07
C THR A 111 9.48 22.93 -3.78
N CYS A 112 8.31 22.62 -3.22
CA CYS A 112 7.38 21.67 -3.81
C CYS A 112 6.39 22.38 -4.74
N GLY A 113 6.06 21.72 -5.84
CA GLY A 113 5.00 22.13 -6.77
C GLY A 113 4.02 20.98 -7.03
N ILE A 114 3.46 20.92 -8.23
CA ILE A 114 2.54 19.85 -8.62
C ILE A 114 3.28 18.50 -8.65
N GLY A 115 2.69 17.51 -7.97
CA GLY A 115 3.04 16.09 -8.06
C GLY A 115 1.88 15.25 -8.63
N PRO A 116 2.01 13.92 -8.71
CA PRO A 116 0.98 13.06 -9.29
C PRO A 116 -0.19 12.76 -8.34
N GLY A 117 -0.06 13.07 -7.04
CA GLY A 117 -0.97 12.58 -6.00
C GLY A 117 -2.42 13.04 -6.16
N MET A 118 -2.67 14.34 -6.40
CA MET A 118 -4.04 14.86 -6.56
C MET A 118 -4.72 14.31 -7.82
N ALA A 119 -4.01 14.30 -8.95
CA ALA A 119 -4.54 13.75 -10.21
C ALA A 119 -4.87 12.26 -10.09
N PHE A 120 -3.99 11.48 -9.45
CA PHE A 120 -4.24 10.07 -9.16
C PHE A 120 -5.50 9.89 -8.29
N ALA A 121 -5.60 10.65 -7.21
CA ALA A 121 -6.68 10.55 -6.24
C ALA A 121 -8.05 10.89 -6.83
N ASN A 122 -8.15 12.00 -7.57
CA ASN A 122 -9.37 12.36 -8.30
C ASN A 122 -9.77 11.25 -9.28
N ARG A 123 -8.80 10.74 -10.05
CA ARG A 123 -9.06 9.71 -11.06
C ARG A 123 -9.50 8.36 -10.47
N VAL A 124 -9.04 8.03 -9.26
CA VAL A 124 -9.52 6.86 -8.50
C VAL A 124 -10.98 7.04 -8.10
N LEU A 125 -11.34 8.18 -7.50
CA LEU A 125 -12.72 8.45 -7.08
C LEU A 125 -13.69 8.58 -8.26
N GLU A 126 -13.23 9.13 -9.40
CA GLU A 126 -14.01 9.18 -10.63
C GLU A 126 -14.41 7.79 -11.12
N ARG A 127 -13.51 6.80 -11.02
CA ARG A 127 -13.78 5.41 -11.43
C ARG A 127 -14.50 4.60 -10.40
N ASN A 128 -14.31 4.92 -9.13
CA ASN A 128 -14.90 4.16 -8.03
C ASN A 128 -15.45 5.12 -6.97
N ARG A 129 -16.66 5.65 -7.24
CA ARG A 129 -17.32 6.61 -6.34
C ARG A 129 -17.74 5.99 -5.01
N SER A 130 -17.93 4.67 -4.93
CA SER A 130 -18.30 3.97 -3.69
C SER A 130 -17.12 3.81 -2.72
N LEU A 131 -15.89 4.15 -3.15
CA LEU A 131 -14.69 4.11 -2.31
C LEU A 131 -14.73 5.16 -1.18
N GLY A 132 -15.59 6.17 -1.27
CA GLY A 132 -15.80 7.15 -0.21
C GLY A 132 -14.61 8.08 -0.02
N LEU A 133 -14.03 8.13 1.19
CA LEU A 133 -12.97 9.05 1.54
C LEU A 133 -11.59 8.48 1.19
N LEU A 134 -10.77 9.26 0.49
CA LEU A 134 -9.38 8.92 0.20
C LEU A 134 -8.43 9.72 1.12
N GLY A 135 -7.46 9.05 1.73
CA GLY A 135 -6.40 9.65 2.52
C GLY A 135 -5.04 9.51 1.84
N LEU A 136 -4.42 10.63 1.47
CA LEU A 136 -3.06 10.67 0.93
C LEU A 136 -2.05 10.82 2.06
N VAL A 137 -1.04 9.94 2.07
CA VAL A 137 0.05 9.95 3.06
C VAL A 137 1.35 10.31 2.33
N PRO A 138 1.66 11.60 2.17
CA PRO A 138 2.88 12.06 1.52
C PRO A 138 4.09 11.67 2.35
N CYS A 139 5.04 10.98 1.74
CA CYS A 139 6.27 10.47 2.35
C CYS A 139 7.50 10.72 1.47
N ALA A 140 7.34 11.14 0.21
CA ALA A 140 8.45 11.33 -0.70
C ALA A 140 9.37 12.46 -0.26
N ILE A 141 10.68 12.26 -0.44
CA ILE A 141 11.74 13.21 -0.13
C ILE A 141 12.64 13.31 -1.34
N GLY A 142 12.58 14.46 -2.03
CA GLY A 142 13.53 14.79 -3.09
C GLY A 142 14.75 15.49 -2.53
N GLY A 143 14.58 16.41 -1.59
CA GLY A 143 15.67 17.29 -1.16
C GLY A 143 16.34 18.04 -2.33
N PRO A 144 17.49 18.67 -2.10
CA PRO A 144 18.21 19.41 -3.13
C PRO A 144 18.97 18.53 -4.14
N ARG A 145 19.25 17.26 -3.80
CA ARG A 145 20.07 16.35 -4.62
C ARG A 145 19.37 15.05 -5.05
N GLY A 146 18.09 14.90 -4.71
CA GLY A 146 17.39 13.61 -4.84
C GLY A 146 17.76 12.64 -3.71
N THR A 147 16.97 11.58 -3.56
CA THR A 147 17.27 10.46 -2.65
C THR A 147 17.45 9.19 -3.46
N LYS A 148 18.51 8.44 -3.15
CA LYS A 148 18.79 7.12 -3.75
C LYS A 148 17.97 6.04 -3.07
N ILE A 149 17.72 4.93 -3.75
CA ILE A 149 16.97 3.81 -3.16
C ILE A 149 17.66 3.17 -1.96
N SER A 150 19.00 3.30 -1.86
CA SER A 150 19.77 2.84 -0.70
C SER A 150 19.40 3.56 0.59
N GLU A 151 18.91 4.80 0.51
CA GLU A 151 18.43 5.60 1.65
C GLU A 151 17.04 5.14 2.14
N TRP A 152 16.32 4.40 1.29
CA TRP A 152 15.01 3.82 1.58
C TRP A 152 15.06 2.39 2.14
N GLY A 153 16.27 1.82 2.33
CA GLY A 153 16.42 0.47 2.87
C GLY A 153 15.71 0.27 4.22
N ARG A 154 15.27 -0.96 4.51
CA ARG A 154 14.58 -1.29 5.77
C ARG A 154 15.40 -0.81 6.98
N GLY A 155 14.72 -0.16 7.90
CA GLY A 155 15.35 0.42 9.09
C GLY A 155 16.09 1.74 8.86
N ARG A 156 16.21 2.27 7.63
CA ARG A 156 16.76 3.61 7.36
C ARG A 156 15.75 4.70 7.68
N PHE A 157 16.21 5.95 7.75
CA PHE A 157 15.39 7.08 8.20
C PHE A 157 14.11 7.25 7.36
N LEU A 158 14.22 7.31 6.02
CA LEU A 158 13.07 7.51 5.13
C LEU A 158 12.05 6.38 5.25
N TYR A 159 12.54 5.14 5.31
CA TYR A 159 11.71 3.96 5.54
C TYR A 159 10.94 4.02 6.87
N ARG A 160 11.62 4.36 7.97
CA ARG A 160 10.98 4.49 9.29
C ARG A 160 9.96 5.63 9.32
N GLN A 161 10.23 6.75 8.65
CA GLN A 161 9.27 7.85 8.55
C GLN A 161 8.01 7.44 7.78
N LEU A 162 8.16 6.72 6.66
CA LEU A 162 7.03 6.16 5.92
C LEU A 162 6.18 5.25 6.83
N LEU A 163 6.80 4.29 7.54
CA LEU A 163 6.07 3.40 8.44
C LEU A 163 5.36 4.16 9.57
N ARG A 164 6.02 5.14 10.18
CA ARG A 164 5.44 5.98 11.25
C ARG A 164 4.20 6.72 10.74
N ARG A 165 4.30 7.39 9.58
CA ARG A 165 3.20 8.17 8.99
C ARG A 165 2.04 7.27 8.59
N THR A 166 2.32 6.13 7.98
CA THR A 166 1.30 5.14 7.62
C THR A 166 0.60 4.55 8.85
N THR A 167 1.33 4.29 9.93
CA THR A 167 0.75 3.79 11.19
C THR A 167 -0.24 4.80 11.77
N VAL A 168 0.14 6.07 11.80
CA VAL A 168 -0.75 7.15 12.26
C VAL A 168 -1.96 7.30 11.35
N ALA A 169 -1.77 7.25 10.03
CA ALA A 169 -2.87 7.29 9.06
C ALA A 169 -3.89 6.17 9.30
N ARG A 170 -3.42 4.96 9.68
CA ARG A 170 -4.24 3.78 9.94
C ARG A 170 -4.97 3.81 11.28
N SER A 171 -4.51 4.61 12.25
CA SER A 171 -5.02 4.60 13.64
C SER A 171 -6.53 4.89 13.77
N GLY A 172 -7.12 5.60 12.81
CA GLY A 172 -8.57 5.87 12.74
C GLY A 172 -9.37 4.83 11.93
N GLY A 173 -8.88 3.60 11.78
CA GLY A 173 -9.56 2.53 11.03
C GLY A 173 -9.44 2.62 9.51
N GLY A 174 -8.49 3.41 8.99
CA GLY A 174 -8.27 3.51 7.54
C GLY A 174 -7.66 2.25 6.96
N LEU A 175 -7.99 1.93 5.70
CA LEU A 175 -7.48 0.77 4.99
C LEU A 175 -6.36 1.19 4.04
N ILE A 176 -5.17 0.57 4.14
CA ILE A 176 -4.06 0.86 3.21
C ILE A 176 -4.39 0.24 1.84
N GLY A 177 -4.78 1.09 0.89
CA GLY A 177 -5.16 0.69 -0.46
C GLY A 177 -3.99 0.49 -1.41
N GLY A 178 -2.84 1.12 -1.13
CA GLY A 178 -1.63 0.92 -1.93
C GLY A 178 -0.54 1.96 -1.70
N ILE A 179 0.57 1.76 -2.40
CA ILE A 179 1.72 2.67 -2.46
C ILE A 179 1.89 3.13 -3.89
N LEU A 180 1.97 4.45 -4.09
CA LEU A 180 2.50 5.04 -5.32
C LEU A 180 3.98 5.35 -5.08
N TRP A 181 4.85 4.73 -5.88
CA TRP A 181 6.31 4.85 -5.79
C TRP A 181 6.86 5.52 -7.05
N PHE A 182 7.56 6.65 -6.90
CA PHE A 182 8.23 7.29 -8.02
C PHE A 182 9.62 7.79 -7.59
N GLN A 183 10.62 6.97 -7.92
CA GLN A 183 12.03 7.17 -7.61
C GLN A 183 12.90 6.42 -8.64
N GLY A 184 14.16 6.82 -8.73
CA GLY A 184 15.20 6.09 -9.45
C GLY A 184 16.21 7.01 -10.14
N GLU A 185 15.87 8.28 -10.35
CA GLU A 185 16.74 9.21 -11.08
C GLU A 185 18.06 9.45 -10.36
N SER A 186 18.09 9.43 -9.02
CA SER A 186 19.33 9.59 -8.27
C SER A 186 20.26 8.37 -8.33
N ASP A 187 19.73 7.19 -8.66
CA ASP A 187 20.49 5.94 -8.78
C ASP A 187 21.15 5.78 -10.15
N THR A 188 20.79 6.61 -11.15
CA THR A 188 21.40 6.55 -12.50
C THR A 188 22.77 7.22 -12.59
N VAL A 189 23.16 7.99 -11.58
CA VAL A 189 24.46 8.71 -11.55
C VAL A 189 25.64 7.75 -11.48
N SER A 190 25.47 6.59 -10.82
CA SER A 190 26.51 5.56 -10.71
C SER A 190 26.03 4.27 -11.35
N GLU A 191 26.86 3.70 -12.21
CA GLU A 191 26.60 2.41 -12.85
C GLU A 191 26.38 1.28 -11.82
N LEU A 192 27.07 1.32 -10.67
CA LEU A 192 26.85 0.38 -9.58
C LEU A 192 25.46 0.53 -8.96
N ASP A 193 25.02 1.77 -8.70
CA ASP A 193 23.70 2.02 -8.13
C ASP A 193 22.59 1.63 -9.11
N ALA A 194 22.76 1.94 -10.39
CA ALA A 194 21.84 1.54 -11.46
C ALA A 194 21.70 0.01 -11.54
N ARG A 195 22.80 -0.74 -11.57
CA ARG A 195 22.78 -2.22 -11.56
C ARG A 195 22.11 -2.80 -10.32
N MET A 196 22.30 -2.18 -9.17
CA MET A 196 21.75 -2.67 -7.90
C MET A 196 20.29 -2.26 -7.69
N TYR A 197 19.76 -1.35 -8.50
CA TYR A 197 18.44 -0.73 -8.30
C TYR A 197 17.31 -1.75 -8.23
N GLY A 198 17.20 -2.64 -9.22
CA GLY A 198 16.13 -3.65 -9.28
C GLY A 198 16.08 -4.53 -8.03
N ARG A 199 17.23 -5.06 -7.59
CA ARG A 199 17.32 -5.86 -6.37
C ARG A 199 16.93 -5.07 -5.12
N ARG A 200 17.37 -3.82 -5.00
CA ARG A 200 17.03 -2.94 -3.86
C ARG A 200 15.54 -2.61 -3.85
N LEU A 201 14.93 -2.40 -5.02
CA LEU A 201 13.50 -2.12 -5.17
C LEU A 201 12.63 -3.31 -4.73
N ILE A 202 12.98 -4.51 -5.16
CA ILE A 202 12.30 -5.74 -4.73
C ILE A 202 12.36 -5.89 -3.21
N ASN A 203 13.55 -5.73 -2.65
CA ASN A 203 13.74 -5.81 -1.20
C ASN A 203 12.93 -4.75 -0.47
N LEU A 204 12.92 -3.51 -0.96
CA LEU A 204 12.11 -2.42 -0.40
C LEU A 204 10.62 -2.81 -0.38
N PHE A 205 10.07 -3.26 -1.49
CA PHE A 205 8.64 -3.62 -1.60
C PHE A 205 8.26 -4.80 -0.72
N ASN A 206 9.09 -5.84 -0.68
CA ASN A 206 8.86 -7.00 0.20
C ASN A 206 8.90 -6.59 1.68
N ASN A 207 9.87 -5.76 2.06
CA ASN A 207 9.96 -5.23 3.42
C ASN A 207 8.74 -4.38 3.77
N LEU A 208 8.29 -3.48 2.87
CA LEU A 208 7.09 -2.67 3.10
C LEU A 208 5.84 -3.53 3.28
N ARG A 209 5.63 -4.55 2.43
CA ARG A 209 4.52 -5.50 2.57
C ARG A 209 4.54 -6.22 3.91
N ALA A 210 5.71 -6.70 4.33
CA ALA A 210 5.90 -7.38 5.61
C ALA A 210 5.62 -6.44 6.79
N ASP A 211 6.28 -5.28 6.84
CA ASP A 211 6.20 -4.35 7.99
C ASP A 211 4.85 -3.60 8.06
N LEU A 212 4.11 -3.51 6.96
CA LEU A 212 2.73 -3.00 6.93
C LEU A 212 1.67 -4.09 7.18
N GLY A 213 2.08 -5.37 7.26
CA GLY A 213 1.18 -6.50 7.45
C GLY A 213 0.21 -6.72 6.28
N SER A 214 0.62 -6.40 5.05
CA SER A 214 -0.20 -6.54 3.84
C SER A 214 0.61 -7.20 2.71
N PRO A 215 0.66 -8.55 2.67
CA PRO A 215 1.44 -9.30 1.69
C PRO A 215 1.06 -9.03 0.24
N LEU A 216 -0.21 -8.68 -0.02
CA LEU A 216 -0.74 -8.38 -1.35
C LEU A 216 -0.91 -6.87 -1.59
N LEU A 217 -0.25 -6.02 -0.79
CA LEU A 217 -0.36 -4.57 -0.94
C LEU A 217 -0.02 -4.15 -2.37
N PRO A 218 -0.94 -3.48 -3.10
CA PRO A 218 -0.65 -2.94 -4.41
C PRO A 218 0.43 -1.86 -4.30
N ILE A 219 1.49 -2.01 -5.09
CA ILE A 219 2.54 -1.01 -5.23
C ILE A 219 2.64 -0.68 -6.72
N VAL A 220 2.24 0.55 -7.06
CA VAL A 220 2.36 1.09 -8.41
C VAL A 220 3.65 1.88 -8.45
N HIS A 221 4.58 1.49 -9.31
CA HIS A 221 5.82 2.23 -9.51
C HIS A 221 5.98 2.70 -10.94
N LYS A 222 6.64 3.85 -11.13
CA LYS A 222 7.09 4.23 -12.48
C LYS A 222 8.21 3.29 -12.92
N THR A 223 8.11 2.80 -14.15
CA THR A 223 9.21 2.17 -14.88
C THR A 223 9.62 3.10 -16.02
N ASN A 224 10.93 3.33 -16.18
CA ASN A 224 11.47 3.67 -17.50
C ASN A 224 11.80 2.32 -18.13
N LEU A 225 10.86 1.71 -18.85
CA LEU A 225 11.11 0.42 -19.51
C LEU A 225 12.09 0.66 -20.66
N VAL A 226 13.37 0.44 -20.42
CA VAL A 226 14.40 0.46 -21.48
C VAL A 226 14.75 -0.96 -21.91
N ASP A 227 14.65 -1.98 -21.04
CA ASP A 227 15.05 -3.36 -21.37
C ASP A 227 13.98 -4.44 -21.11
N LYS A 228 14.02 -5.50 -21.95
CA LYS A 228 13.07 -6.64 -21.93
C LYS A 228 13.16 -7.50 -20.67
N GLU A 229 14.30 -7.52 -19.97
CA GLU A 229 14.46 -8.28 -18.72
C GLU A 229 13.70 -7.65 -17.54
N ASP A 230 13.60 -6.31 -17.49
CA ASP A 230 12.83 -5.59 -16.47
C ASP A 230 11.31 -5.82 -16.60
N ILE A 231 10.84 -6.15 -17.81
CA ILE A 231 9.45 -6.54 -18.07
C ILE A 231 9.12 -7.88 -17.40
N ASN A 232 10.04 -8.84 -17.46
CA ASN A 232 9.83 -10.15 -16.83
C ASN A 232 9.85 -10.04 -15.30
N LEU A 233 10.76 -9.22 -14.76
CA LEU A 233 10.87 -9.00 -13.31
C LEU A 233 9.62 -8.31 -12.74
N SER A 234 9.06 -7.32 -13.44
CA SER A 234 7.81 -6.66 -13.03
C SER A 234 6.60 -7.60 -13.12
N VAL A 235 6.52 -8.49 -14.11
CA VAL A 235 5.50 -9.54 -14.19
C VAL A 235 5.64 -10.57 -13.05
N GLN A 236 6.85 -10.93 -12.67
CA GLN A 236 7.15 -11.96 -11.66
C GLN A 236 6.96 -11.46 -10.20
N LEU A 237 7.06 -10.16 -9.95
CA LEU A 237 6.88 -9.52 -8.63
C LEU A 237 5.41 -9.27 -8.23
N GLY A 238 4.46 -9.89 -8.92
CA GLY A 238 3.04 -9.73 -8.63
C GLY A 238 2.47 -8.40 -9.10
N VAL A 239 2.99 -7.82 -10.20
CA VAL A 239 2.21 -6.88 -11.03
C VAL A 239 1.13 -7.68 -11.79
N GLN A 240 0.31 -8.45 -11.07
CA GLN A 240 -1.08 -8.62 -11.50
C GLN A 240 -1.75 -7.28 -11.24
N THR A 241 -1.53 -6.30 -12.11
CA THR A 241 -2.57 -5.30 -12.32
C THR A 241 -3.79 -6.10 -12.74
N SER A 242 -4.74 -6.30 -11.83
CA SER A 242 -6.05 -6.83 -12.20
C SER A 242 -6.58 -6.02 -13.38
N GLN A 243 -7.42 -6.62 -14.22
CA GLN A 243 -8.03 -5.88 -15.32
C GLN A 243 -8.72 -4.60 -14.82
N ALA A 244 -9.31 -4.67 -13.63
CA ALA A 244 -9.80 -3.52 -12.87
C ALA A 244 -8.71 -2.47 -12.58
N THR A 245 -7.49 -2.83 -12.20
CA THR A 245 -6.36 -1.90 -11.98
C THR A 245 -5.85 -1.27 -13.29
N ARG A 246 -5.85 -2.03 -14.40
CA ARG A 246 -5.51 -1.50 -15.74
C ARG A 246 -6.54 -0.47 -16.23
N GLU A 247 -7.82 -0.72 -15.95
CA GLU A 247 -8.94 0.17 -16.27
C GLU A 247 -8.99 1.39 -15.32
N LEU A 248 -8.73 1.19 -14.01
CA LEU A 248 -8.68 2.25 -13.01
C LEU A 248 -7.55 3.25 -13.33
N LEU A 249 -6.36 2.75 -13.68
CA LEU A 249 -5.17 3.55 -13.97
C LEU A 249 -5.07 4.04 -15.43
N GLY A 250 -5.94 3.56 -16.34
CA GLY A 250 -5.94 4.00 -17.74
C GLY A 250 -4.57 3.86 -18.43
N ILE A 251 -3.80 2.82 -18.08
CA ILE A 251 -2.38 2.68 -18.43
C ILE A 251 -2.15 2.68 -19.94
N GLY A 252 -3.11 2.20 -20.74
CA GLY A 252 -3.04 2.27 -22.20
C GLY A 252 -2.98 3.71 -22.75
N SER A 253 -3.63 4.66 -22.07
CA SER A 253 -3.63 6.09 -22.43
C SER A 253 -2.48 6.88 -21.79
N LEU A 254 -1.96 6.43 -20.65
CA LEU A 254 -0.94 7.17 -19.90
C LEU A 254 0.44 7.09 -20.59
N LYS A 255 0.77 5.95 -21.22
CA LYS A 255 1.99 5.77 -22.01
C LYS A 255 2.06 6.75 -23.19
N ALA A 256 0.98 6.86 -23.97
CA ALA A 256 0.91 7.76 -25.12
C ALA A 256 0.95 9.25 -24.74
N ARG A 257 0.34 9.63 -23.60
CA ARG A 257 0.24 11.04 -23.18
C ARG A 257 1.48 11.57 -22.45
N LEU A 258 2.22 10.70 -21.74
CA LEU A 258 3.49 11.09 -21.14
C LEU A 258 4.59 11.28 -22.20
N GLU A 259 4.64 10.43 -23.24
CA GLU A 259 5.58 10.60 -24.36
C GLU A 259 5.36 11.91 -25.14
N THR A 260 4.13 12.44 -25.16
CA THR A 260 3.81 13.68 -25.87
C THR A 260 4.14 14.93 -25.03
N SER A 261 4.01 14.87 -23.70
CA SER A 261 4.32 16.01 -22.82
C SER A 261 5.81 16.23 -22.57
N PHE A 262 6.63 15.16 -22.60
CA PHE A 262 8.09 15.29 -22.43
C PHE A 262 8.85 15.69 -23.71
N LYS A 263 8.19 15.74 -24.87
CA LYS A 263 8.77 16.25 -26.13
C LYS A 263 8.52 17.75 -26.37
N ARG A 264 7.81 18.45 -25.47
CA ARG A 264 7.47 19.87 -25.63
C ARG A 264 7.82 20.73 -24.40
N ALA A 265 8.76 20.30 -23.57
CA ALA A 265 9.36 21.11 -22.52
C ALA A 265 10.88 21.12 -22.70
#